data_AF-A0A7V5VTF8-F1
#
_entry.id   AF-A0A7V5VTF8-F1
#
_cell.length_a   1.000
_cell.length_b   1.000
_cell.length_c   1.000
_cell.angle_alpha   90.00
_cell.angle_beta   90.00
_cell.angle_gamma   90.00
#
_symmetry.space_group_name_H-M   'P 1'
#
loop_
_entity.id
_entity.type
_entity.pdbx_description
1 polymer ?
#
loop_
_entity_poly.entity_id
_entity_poly.type
_entity_poly.pdbx_seq_one_letter_code
_entity_poly.pdbx_strand_id
1 'polypeptide(L)'
;MQWTPQQRLFLVSGLFALLWCSIAAYAQDAEIRAILRKFKNYRYSTISIFRLEGQTFADIQELLNPMPKAPEVVASLQSANPALYQQIQDRVTLEGCAADIQEVLRKLREEDGVPPGIVNRAETIEAVKYAVQVMQNNCNAFKNAFVITSRYRPGAPFSIIALVKTRDRSRTIARDLRSVQDADILLFTELRRIAAPASSPSSTLYDYLANAIIQGAVENVTLEAQGIGDEETEFAPPTFGNAELVSEDDVQTYLRISEGQPSNYPHPRELAVSFPDLIRYTYYTISSEAEAEAEVTEQEERTYNRFLPQLGIELRYGLEELNYPSVWSQRLTLNALWSSARLGVILPTKGWGTLSSRLGAQPRLTIAGWGLHGTVDFPIKLIHNGGVFHASASYVFGDAKRSAHPHWHPQLKQWTDFLIRYHLQLHYSFAIAVDKNYFFRFLLGGTLYESETWGDQTDTTTNQSPRFVRKSRETIGGISGGVQFMATGLQTPYGFGLQYFDDTILATAWLQIPITRGLLVRFDGRLFTCLLRDPRLWEQQTLFLPSVRLMLNF
;
A
#
# COMPACT_ATOMS: atom_id res chain seq x y z
N MET A 1 71.06 33.92 13.04
CA MET A 1 69.91 33.90 13.96
C MET A 1 69.60 32.45 14.32
N GLN A 2 69.93 32.02 15.54
CA GLN A 2 69.66 30.66 16.02
C GLN A 2 68.32 30.66 16.77
N TRP A 3 67.33 29.99 16.18
CA TRP A 3 66.01 29.82 16.79
C TRP A 3 66.11 28.84 17.96
N THR A 4 65.61 29.25 19.12
CA THR A 4 65.58 28.44 20.34
C THR A 4 64.69 27.20 20.17
N PRO A 5 64.95 26.09 20.90
CA PRO A 5 64.18 24.86 20.75
C PRO A 5 62.67 25.03 20.98
N GLN A 6 62.26 25.97 21.86
CA GLN A 6 60.85 26.32 22.03
C GLN A 6 60.25 27.02 20.79
N GLN A 7 60.98 27.92 20.14
CA GLN A 7 60.49 28.59 18.92
C GLN A 7 60.38 27.62 17.73
N ARG A 8 61.24 26.59 17.66
CA ARG A 8 61.12 25.52 16.66
C ARG A 8 59.89 24.64 16.94
N LEU A 9 59.61 24.34 18.21
CA LEU A 9 58.42 23.58 18.59
C LEU A 9 57.14 24.33 18.19
N PHE A 10 57.04 25.63 18.48
CA PHE A 10 55.88 26.46 18.13
C PHE A 10 55.67 26.59 16.61
N LEU A 11 56.75 26.74 15.83
CA LEU A 11 56.66 26.77 14.37
C LEU A 11 56.22 25.43 13.78
N VAL A 12 56.74 24.30 14.29
CA VAL A 12 56.35 22.96 13.84
C VAL A 12 54.92 22.63 14.25
N SER A 13 54.49 22.98 15.47
CA SER A 13 53.09 22.79 15.88
C SER A 13 52.12 23.72 15.15
N GLY A 14 52.54 24.95 14.80
CA GLY A 14 51.75 25.87 13.96
C GLY A 14 51.60 25.37 12.52
N LEU A 15 52.67 24.83 11.92
CA LEU A 15 52.63 24.19 10.61
C LEU A 15 51.80 22.90 10.62
N PHE A 16 51.91 22.07 11.67
CA PHE A 16 51.08 20.88 11.82
C PHE A 16 49.61 21.22 12.03
N ALA A 17 49.27 22.26 12.78
CA ALA A 17 47.89 22.71 12.95
C ALA A 17 47.29 23.27 11.64
N LEU A 18 48.06 24.03 10.85
CA LEU A 18 47.63 24.54 9.55
C LEU A 18 47.50 23.41 8.50
N LEU A 19 48.39 22.42 8.52
CA LEU A 19 48.27 21.20 7.71
C LEU A 19 47.05 20.35 8.13
N TRP A 20 46.79 20.19 9.43
CA TRP A 20 45.63 19.42 9.91
C TRP A 20 44.29 20.10 9.62
N CYS A 21 44.19 21.43 9.77
CA CYS A 21 42.97 22.17 9.41
C CYS A 21 42.67 22.10 7.91
N SER A 22 43.70 22.09 7.07
CA SER A 22 43.52 21.95 5.62
C SER A 22 43.05 20.53 5.26
N ILE A 23 43.66 19.49 5.83
CA ILE A 23 43.29 18.09 5.61
C ILE A 23 41.85 17.81 6.09
N ALA A 24 41.43 18.40 7.22
CA ALA A 24 40.08 18.24 7.75
C ALA A 24 39.00 18.88 6.84
N ALA A 25 39.26 20.05 6.26
CA ALA A 25 38.34 20.69 5.31
C ALA A 25 38.22 19.91 4.00
N TYR A 26 39.34 19.40 3.45
CA TYR A 26 39.32 18.55 2.25
C TYR A 26 38.65 17.19 2.50
N ALA A 27 38.78 16.62 3.70
CA ALA A 27 38.10 15.38 4.08
C ALA A 27 36.57 15.57 4.17
N GLN A 28 36.11 16.72 4.69
CA GLN A 28 34.69 17.07 4.75
C GLN A 28 34.06 17.27 3.36
N ASP A 29 34.74 17.98 2.46
CA ASP A 29 34.24 18.19 1.10
C ASP A 29 34.11 16.87 0.31
N ALA A 30 35.08 15.96 0.46
CA ALA A 30 35.03 14.63 -0.16
C ALA A 30 33.89 13.76 0.40
N GLU A 31 33.64 13.84 1.71
CA GLU A 31 32.55 13.13 2.37
C GLU A 31 31.18 13.66 1.91
N ILE A 32 31.01 14.98 1.82
CA ILE A 32 29.77 15.60 1.34
C ILE A 32 29.51 15.19 -0.11
N ARG A 33 30.52 15.19 -1.00
CA ARG A 33 30.33 14.68 -2.38
C ARG A 33 29.95 13.22 -2.41
N ALA A 34 30.58 12.38 -1.58
CA ALA A 34 30.23 10.96 -1.48
C ALA A 34 28.79 10.73 -1.00
N ILE A 35 28.29 11.60 -0.11
CA ILE A 35 26.89 11.59 0.34
C ILE A 35 25.97 12.02 -0.81
N LEU A 36 26.27 13.13 -1.47
CA LEU A 36 25.46 13.69 -2.57
C LEU A 36 25.49 12.84 -3.85
N ARG A 37 26.43 11.91 -4.01
CA ARG A 37 26.42 10.94 -5.11
C ARG A 37 25.32 9.88 -4.99
N LYS A 38 24.90 9.56 -3.78
CA LYS A 38 23.95 8.48 -3.55
C LYS A 38 22.55 9.07 -3.43
N PHE A 39 21.72 8.88 -4.46
CA PHE A 39 20.32 9.34 -4.45
C PHE A 39 19.55 8.92 -3.18
N LYS A 40 19.83 7.73 -2.63
CA LYS A 40 19.23 7.25 -1.36
C LYS A 40 19.41 8.22 -0.19
N ASN A 41 20.47 9.01 -0.17
CA ASN A 41 20.74 9.96 0.92
C ASN A 41 19.83 11.19 0.85
N TYR A 42 19.35 11.57 -0.33
CA TYR A 42 18.43 12.69 -0.48
C TYR A 42 17.07 12.38 0.17
N ARG A 43 16.60 11.14 0.02
CA ARG A 43 15.31 10.66 0.53
C ARG A 43 15.10 10.84 2.05
N TYR A 44 16.14 10.57 2.83
CA TYR A 44 16.05 10.55 4.30
C TYR A 44 16.72 11.76 4.98
N SER A 45 17.12 12.75 4.19
CA SER A 45 17.85 13.91 4.69
C SER A 45 16.94 15.13 4.88
N THR A 46 17.26 15.95 5.88
CA THR A 46 16.57 17.20 6.19
C THR A 46 17.06 18.34 5.29
N ILE A 47 16.98 18.15 3.98
CA ILE A 47 17.40 19.11 2.96
C ILE A 47 16.21 19.55 2.11
N SER A 48 16.39 20.63 1.35
CA SER A 48 15.46 21.03 0.31
C SER A 48 16.18 21.15 -1.04
N ILE A 49 15.54 20.66 -2.09
CA ILE A 49 16.10 20.52 -3.43
C ILE A 49 15.25 21.37 -4.38
N PHE A 50 15.93 22.22 -5.14
CA PHE A 50 15.32 23.12 -6.09
C PHE A 50 15.83 22.84 -7.50
N ARG A 51 14.93 22.73 -8.47
CA ARG A 51 15.27 22.59 -9.90
C ARG A 51 15.43 23.99 -10.50
N LEU A 52 16.51 24.18 -11.23
CA LEU A 52 16.75 25.40 -11.98
C LEU A 52 15.96 25.36 -13.28
N GLU A 53 15.20 26.41 -13.57
CA GLU A 53 14.38 26.53 -14.78
C GLU A 53 14.56 27.90 -15.46
N GLY A 54 14.10 27.98 -16.71
CA GLY A 54 14.02 29.23 -17.47
C GLY A 54 15.35 29.97 -17.58
N GLN A 55 15.31 31.29 -17.33
CA GLN A 55 16.47 32.16 -17.46
C GLN A 55 17.58 31.82 -16.46
N THR A 56 17.23 31.43 -15.22
CA THR A 56 18.21 31.06 -14.19
C THR A 56 19.06 29.87 -14.63
N PHE A 57 18.44 28.88 -15.29
CA PHE A 57 19.15 27.74 -15.85
C PHE A 57 20.06 28.15 -17.01
N ALA A 58 19.56 28.99 -17.94
CA ALA A 58 20.34 29.47 -19.09
C ALA A 58 21.59 30.26 -18.65
N ASP A 59 21.45 31.16 -17.68
CA ASP A 59 22.54 31.97 -17.13
C ASP A 59 23.64 31.08 -16.51
N ILE A 60 23.25 30.03 -15.79
CA ILE A 60 24.19 29.09 -15.16
C ILE A 60 24.84 28.17 -16.19
N GLN A 61 24.11 27.80 -17.25
CA GLN A 61 24.63 27.01 -18.35
C GLN A 61 25.70 27.77 -19.14
N GLU A 62 25.47 29.05 -19.43
CA GLU A 62 26.46 29.90 -20.09
C GLU A 62 27.70 30.09 -19.21
N LEU A 63 27.52 30.29 -17.90
CA LEU A 63 28.63 30.48 -16.96
C LEU A 63 29.51 29.22 -16.79
N LEU A 64 28.89 28.04 -16.65
CA LEU A 64 29.59 26.79 -16.32
C LEU A 64 29.98 25.98 -17.55
N ASN A 65 29.38 26.24 -18.71
CA ASN A 65 29.68 25.59 -19.98
C ASN A 65 29.63 26.60 -21.15
N PRO A 66 30.52 27.62 -21.16
CA PRO A 66 30.49 28.70 -22.14
C PRO A 66 30.72 28.16 -23.55
N MET A 67 30.00 28.71 -24.54
CA MET A 67 30.25 28.33 -25.93
C MET A 67 31.68 28.72 -26.36
N PRO A 68 32.37 27.84 -27.12
CA PRO A 68 33.66 28.18 -27.68
C PRO A 68 33.51 29.39 -28.62
N LYS A 69 34.44 30.33 -28.53
CA LYS A 69 34.44 31.51 -29.40
C LYS A 69 34.97 31.14 -30.78
N ALA A 70 34.23 31.51 -31.82
CA ALA A 70 34.66 31.30 -33.20
C ALA A 70 35.95 32.10 -33.48
N PRO A 71 37.03 31.44 -33.94
CA PRO A 71 38.19 32.14 -34.47
C PRO A 71 37.79 33.02 -35.67
N GLU A 72 38.42 34.18 -35.85
CA GLU A 72 38.13 35.09 -36.98
C GLU A 72 38.28 34.40 -38.35
N VAL A 73 39.18 33.43 -38.43
CA VAL A 73 39.46 32.60 -39.62
C VAL A 73 38.27 31.69 -40.01
N VAL A 74 37.39 31.37 -39.06
CA VAL A 74 36.18 30.58 -39.33
C VAL A 74 35.10 31.46 -39.97
N ALA A 75 34.99 32.73 -39.55
CA ALA A 75 34.07 33.69 -40.14
C ALA A 75 34.47 34.05 -41.59
N SER A 76 35.76 34.09 -41.90
CA SER A 76 36.24 34.25 -43.28
C SER A 76 35.91 33.04 -44.15
N LEU A 77 36.00 31.81 -43.63
CA LEU A 77 35.60 30.62 -44.38
C LEU A 77 34.09 30.58 -44.64
N GLN A 78 33.27 30.91 -43.63
CA GLN A 78 31.82 30.95 -43.73
C GLN A 78 31.33 31.94 -44.79
N SER A 79 32.02 33.08 -44.92
CA SER A 79 31.70 34.10 -45.93
C SER A 79 32.25 33.77 -47.32
N ALA A 80 33.47 33.22 -47.41
CA ALA A 80 34.12 32.90 -48.69
C ALA A 80 33.59 31.61 -49.33
N ASN A 81 33.23 30.61 -48.54
CA ASN A 81 32.70 29.33 -49.03
C ASN A 81 31.68 28.72 -48.04
N PRO A 82 30.43 29.20 -48.06
CA PRO A 82 29.39 28.73 -47.15
C PRO A 82 29.04 27.25 -47.36
N ALA A 83 29.17 26.73 -48.59
CA ALA A 83 28.89 25.33 -48.90
C ALA A 83 29.87 24.38 -48.20
N LEU A 84 31.17 24.71 -48.23
CA LEU A 84 32.20 23.94 -47.53
C LEU A 84 32.02 24.02 -46.00
N TYR A 85 31.68 25.20 -45.48
CA TYR A 85 31.40 25.35 -44.05
C TYR A 85 30.19 24.49 -43.61
N GLN A 86 29.13 24.45 -44.42
CA GLN A 86 27.97 23.59 -44.15
C GLN A 86 28.34 22.11 -44.21
N GLN A 87 29.13 21.69 -45.21
CA GLN A 87 29.61 20.30 -45.30
C GLN A 87 30.43 19.88 -44.08
N ILE A 88 31.27 20.77 -43.55
CA ILE A 88 32.01 20.53 -42.30
C ILE A 88 31.05 20.35 -41.12
N GLN A 89 30.05 21.23 -40.98
CA GLN A 89 29.06 21.13 -39.91
C GLN A 89 28.23 19.84 -40.00
N ASP A 90 27.76 19.49 -41.20
CA ASP A 90 26.98 18.28 -41.44
C ASP A 90 27.81 17.03 -41.11
N ARG A 91 29.08 17.00 -41.53
CA ARG A 91 29.98 15.88 -41.25
C ARG A 91 30.26 15.72 -39.76
N VAL A 92 30.56 16.82 -39.05
CA VAL A 92 30.74 16.78 -37.59
C VAL A 92 29.45 16.35 -36.88
N THR A 93 28.28 16.73 -37.40
CA THR A 93 26.98 16.31 -36.87
C THR A 93 26.73 14.81 -37.08
N LEU A 94 27.17 14.25 -38.21
CA LEU A 94 27.09 12.81 -38.48
C LEU A 94 27.99 11.99 -37.57
N GLU A 95 29.20 12.47 -37.25
CA GLU A 95 30.11 11.79 -36.30
C GLU A 95 29.64 11.94 -34.83
N GLY A 96 28.88 12.99 -34.53
CA GLY A 96 28.30 13.23 -33.21
C GLY A 96 29.35 13.48 -32.11
N CYS A 97 29.08 13.00 -30.90
CA CYS A 97 29.90 13.31 -29.72
C CYS A 97 31.32 12.68 -29.72
N ALA A 98 31.57 11.71 -30.60
CA ALA A 98 32.86 11.06 -30.76
C ALA A 98 33.68 11.63 -31.94
N ALA A 99 33.24 12.76 -32.51
CA ALA A 99 33.92 13.39 -33.63
C ALA A 99 35.39 13.68 -33.32
N ASP A 100 36.28 13.06 -34.10
CA ASP A 100 37.70 13.31 -34.09
C ASP A 100 38.11 14.17 -35.29
N ILE A 101 39.05 15.09 -35.06
CA ILE A 101 39.48 16.05 -36.08
C ILE A 101 40.06 15.35 -37.30
N GLN A 102 40.89 14.31 -37.10
CA GLN A 102 41.56 13.62 -38.21
C GLN A 102 40.56 12.78 -39.01
N GLU A 103 39.61 12.15 -38.33
CA GLU A 103 38.59 11.34 -38.97
C GLU A 103 37.62 12.19 -39.81
N VAL A 104 37.21 13.35 -39.29
CA VAL A 104 36.39 14.31 -40.04
C VAL A 104 37.13 14.81 -41.28
N LEU A 105 38.42 15.16 -41.16
CA LEU A 105 39.24 15.59 -42.31
C LEU A 105 39.42 14.48 -43.35
N ARG A 106 39.60 13.23 -42.90
CA ARG A 106 39.69 12.05 -43.79
C ARG A 106 38.40 11.86 -44.58
N LYS A 107 37.24 11.90 -43.91
CA LYS A 107 35.93 11.72 -44.52
C LYS A 107 35.55 12.86 -45.47
N LEU A 108 35.89 14.10 -45.14
CA LEU A 108 35.71 15.24 -46.05
C LEU A 108 36.47 15.04 -47.37
N ARG A 109 37.65 14.41 -47.33
CA ARG A 109 38.45 14.11 -48.51
C ARG A 109 37.94 12.91 -49.29
N GLU A 110 37.63 11.82 -48.61
CA GLU A 110 37.37 10.51 -49.23
C GLU A 110 35.89 10.28 -49.59
N GLU A 111 34.96 10.84 -48.80
CA GLU A 111 33.52 10.63 -48.97
C GLU A 111 32.83 11.87 -49.55
N ASP A 112 33.17 13.07 -49.07
CA ASP A 112 32.55 14.33 -49.52
C ASP A 112 33.23 14.92 -50.77
N GLY A 113 34.32 14.29 -51.24
CA GLY A 113 35.01 14.68 -52.47
C GLY A 113 35.72 16.04 -52.42
N VAL A 114 35.99 16.57 -51.22
CA VAL A 114 36.67 17.86 -51.07
C VAL A 114 38.15 17.71 -51.49
N PRO A 115 38.65 18.52 -52.45
CA PRO A 115 40.02 18.42 -52.91
C PRO A 115 41.05 18.55 -51.77
N PRO A 116 42.15 17.76 -51.77
CA PRO A 116 43.13 17.76 -50.69
C PRO A 116 43.80 19.13 -50.49
N GLY A 117 43.93 19.94 -51.55
CA GLY A 117 44.43 21.32 -51.48
C GLY A 117 43.49 22.31 -50.78
N ILE A 118 42.24 21.93 -50.55
CA ILE A 118 41.24 22.70 -49.77
C ILE A 118 41.18 22.15 -48.35
N VAL A 119 41.10 20.82 -48.17
CA VAL A 119 41.07 20.17 -46.84
C VAL A 119 42.28 20.53 -45.98
N ASN A 120 43.47 20.64 -46.60
CA ASN A 120 44.71 20.96 -45.89
C ASN A 120 44.92 22.46 -45.62
N ARG A 121 43.97 23.32 -45.99
CA ARG A 121 44.06 24.76 -45.68
C ARG A 121 43.89 24.98 -44.18
N ALA A 122 44.66 25.92 -43.64
CA ALA A 122 44.57 26.30 -42.23
C ALA A 122 43.13 26.70 -41.84
N GLU A 123 42.42 27.41 -42.72
CA GLU A 123 41.03 27.84 -42.50
C GLU A 123 40.07 26.66 -42.33
N THR A 124 40.21 25.63 -43.16
CA THR A 124 39.38 24.42 -43.11
C THR A 124 39.69 23.58 -41.87
N ILE A 125 40.96 23.46 -41.50
CA ILE A 125 41.37 22.75 -40.28
C ILE A 125 40.85 23.47 -39.03
N GLU A 126 40.94 24.81 -38.96
CA GLU A 126 40.42 25.59 -37.84
C GLU A 126 38.89 25.57 -37.79
N ALA A 127 38.19 25.57 -38.93
CA ALA A 127 36.75 25.40 -38.97
C ALA A 127 36.31 24.00 -38.49
N VAL A 128 37.02 22.93 -38.85
CA VAL A 128 36.77 21.58 -38.33
C VAL A 128 37.02 21.52 -36.83
N LYS A 129 38.14 22.07 -36.34
CA LYS A 129 38.43 22.15 -34.90
C LYS A 129 37.33 22.88 -34.14
N TYR A 130 36.89 24.03 -34.64
CA TYR A 130 35.81 24.81 -34.04
C TYR A 130 34.49 24.03 -34.03
N ALA A 131 34.10 23.42 -35.16
CA ALA A 131 32.88 22.62 -35.25
C ALA A 131 32.90 21.42 -34.29
N VAL A 132 34.03 20.70 -34.21
CA VAL A 132 34.22 19.60 -33.25
C VAL A 132 34.15 20.11 -31.82
N GLN A 133 34.78 21.25 -31.49
CA GLN A 133 34.70 21.87 -30.16
C GLN A 133 33.27 22.27 -29.79
N VAL A 134 32.51 22.86 -30.72
CA VAL A 134 31.09 23.18 -30.52
C VAL A 134 30.27 21.92 -30.27
N MET A 135 30.49 20.87 -31.06
CA MET A 135 29.79 19.58 -30.90
C MET A 135 30.11 18.94 -29.54
N GLN A 136 31.39 18.84 -29.18
CA GLN A 136 31.83 18.33 -27.88
C GLN A 136 31.29 19.17 -26.73
N ASN A 137 31.25 20.50 -26.87
CA ASN A 137 30.66 21.41 -25.87
C ASN A 137 29.16 21.13 -25.69
N ASN A 138 28.42 20.93 -26.78
CA ASN A 138 26.98 20.62 -26.75
C ASN A 138 26.68 19.23 -26.16
N CYS A 139 27.57 18.26 -26.39
CA CYS A 139 27.51 16.93 -25.81
C CYS A 139 27.85 16.93 -24.31
N ASN A 140 28.80 17.76 -23.89
CA ASN A 140 29.22 17.90 -22.50
C ASN A 140 28.30 18.84 -21.69
N ALA A 141 27.46 19.62 -22.37
CA ALA A 141 26.50 20.51 -21.75
C ALA A 141 25.50 19.72 -20.88
N PHE A 142 25.48 20.05 -19.58
CA PHE A 142 24.48 19.52 -18.67
C PHE A 142 23.06 19.94 -19.09
N LYS A 143 22.08 19.12 -18.73
CA LYS A 143 20.69 19.23 -19.20
C LYS A 143 19.74 19.66 -18.09
N ASN A 144 20.02 19.27 -16.85
CA ASN A 144 19.30 19.72 -15.66
C ASN A 144 20.32 20.12 -14.57
N ALA A 145 19.90 20.98 -13.66
CA ALA A 145 20.71 21.38 -12.51
C ALA A 145 19.84 21.63 -11.27
N PHE A 146 20.34 21.21 -10.11
CA PHE A 146 19.62 21.18 -8.85
C PHE A 146 20.39 21.88 -7.74
N VAL A 147 19.75 22.79 -7.03
CA VAL A 147 20.32 23.46 -5.86
C VAL A 147 19.87 22.74 -4.59
N ILE A 148 20.82 22.32 -3.78
CA ILE A 148 20.58 21.60 -2.53
C ILE A 148 20.87 22.53 -1.36
N THR A 149 19.91 22.62 -0.46
CA THR A 149 19.94 23.52 0.70
C THR A 149 19.66 22.77 1.98
N SER A 150 20.04 23.35 3.12
CA SER A 150 19.42 22.99 4.40
C SER A 150 17.90 23.17 4.32
N ARG A 151 17.12 22.41 5.11
CA ARG A 151 15.65 22.50 5.16
C ARG A 151 15.13 23.93 4.99
N TYR A 152 14.50 24.19 3.84
CA TYR A 152 13.96 25.49 3.50
C TYR A 152 12.57 25.68 4.12
N ARG A 153 12.34 26.85 4.71
CA ARG A 153 11.02 27.34 5.10
C ARG A 153 10.94 28.80 4.69
N PRO A 154 9.86 29.25 4.02
CA PRO A 154 9.71 30.65 3.65
C PRO A 154 9.90 31.58 4.86
N GLY A 155 10.79 32.56 4.73
CA GLY A 155 11.11 33.52 5.80
C GLY A 155 12.08 33.02 6.88
N ALA A 156 12.53 31.76 6.84
CA ALA A 156 13.57 31.23 7.73
C ALA A 156 14.95 31.27 7.05
N PRO A 157 16.05 31.41 7.82
CA PRO A 157 17.39 31.34 7.26
C PRO A 157 17.70 29.93 6.72
N PHE A 158 18.37 29.86 5.58
CA PHE A 158 18.85 28.61 4.97
C PHE A 158 20.27 28.80 4.42
N SER A 159 20.97 27.69 4.19
CA SER A 159 22.29 27.65 3.56
C SER A 159 22.31 26.71 2.36
N ILE A 160 22.96 27.11 1.27
CA ILE A 160 23.20 26.24 0.11
C ILE A 160 24.34 25.30 0.43
N ILE A 161 24.09 23.99 0.28
CA ILE A 161 25.06 22.92 0.49
C ILE A 161 25.83 22.66 -0.80
N ALA A 162 25.12 22.53 -1.92
CA ALA A 162 25.71 22.24 -3.22
C ALA A 162 24.79 22.62 -4.40
N LEU A 163 25.39 22.76 -5.58
CA LEU A 163 24.75 22.75 -6.88
C LEU A 163 25.14 21.46 -7.60
N VAL A 164 24.17 20.68 -8.04
CA VAL A 164 24.37 19.40 -8.72
C VAL A 164 23.91 19.51 -10.16
N LYS A 165 24.81 19.22 -11.10
CA LYS A 165 24.52 19.18 -12.54
C LYS A 165 24.27 17.74 -12.97
N THR A 166 23.38 17.55 -13.93
CA THR A 166 23.18 16.25 -14.57
C THR A 166 23.08 16.40 -16.08
N ARG A 167 23.57 15.40 -16.80
CA ARG A 167 23.54 15.33 -18.26
C ARG A 167 22.37 14.49 -18.77
N ASP A 168 21.70 13.76 -17.88
CA ASP A 168 20.52 12.99 -18.21
C ASP A 168 19.33 13.92 -18.47
N ARG A 169 18.51 13.57 -19.47
CA ARG A 169 17.20 14.19 -19.74
C ARG A 169 16.10 13.24 -19.27
N SER A 170 16.08 12.91 -17.98
CA SER A 170 14.96 12.14 -17.45
C SER A 170 13.73 13.03 -17.27
N ARG A 171 12.56 12.40 -17.27
CA ARG A 171 11.33 13.02 -16.75
C ARG A 171 11.27 12.98 -15.23
N THR A 172 12.02 12.08 -14.60
CA THR A 172 12.01 11.83 -13.15
C THR A 172 13.31 12.27 -12.49
N ILE A 173 13.22 13.04 -11.41
CA ILE A 173 14.36 13.52 -10.64
C ILE A 173 15.26 12.40 -10.07
N ALA A 174 14.67 11.24 -9.78
CA ALA A 174 15.39 10.12 -9.20
C ALA A 174 16.44 9.55 -10.16
N ARG A 175 16.13 9.50 -11.46
CA ARG A 175 17.08 9.05 -12.48
C ARG A 175 18.18 10.08 -12.68
N ASP A 176 17.81 11.36 -12.72
CA ASP A 176 18.74 12.48 -12.87
C ASP A 176 19.79 12.55 -11.75
N LEU A 177 19.40 12.19 -10.52
CA LEU A 177 20.26 12.22 -9.34
C LEU A 177 20.91 10.85 -9.00
N ARG A 178 20.65 9.78 -9.76
CA ARG A 178 21.17 8.41 -9.49
C ARG A 178 22.63 8.23 -9.88
N SER A 179 23.11 8.96 -10.88
CA SER A 179 24.41 8.78 -11.54
C SER A 179 25.24 10.05 -11.61
N VAL A 180 25.18 10.90 -10.57
CA VAL A 180 25.94 12.15 -10.50
C VAL A 180 27.44 11.89 -10.28
N GLN A 181 28.30 12.51 -11.10
CA GLN A 181 29.76 12.43 -10.96
C GLN A 181 30.30 13.51 -10.02
N ASP A 182 31.49 13.32 -9.43
CA ASP A 182 32.10 14.30 -8.50
C ASP A 182 32.34 15.67 -9.13
N ALA A 183 32.69 15.68 -10.42
CA ALA A 183 32.94 16.90 -11.19
C ALA A 183 31.65 17.70 -11.46
N ASP A 184 30.50 17.07 -11.27
CA ASP A 184 29.19 17.67 -11.47
C ASP A 184 28.55 18.19 -10.17
N ILE A 185 29.23 18.01 -9.03
CA ILE A 185 28.81 18.51 -7.72
C ILE A 185 29.69 19.70 -7.34
N LEU A 186 29.10 20.90 -7.32
CA LEU A 186 29.74 22.13 -6.88
C LEU A 186 29.32 22.44 -5.43
N LEU A 187 30.26 22.37 -4.50
CA LEU A 187 29.98 22.58 -3.07
C LEU A 187 29.92 24.06 -2.71
N PHE A 188 29.39 24.39 -1.52
CA PHE A 188 29.28 25.76 -1.03
C PHE A 188 30.61 26.55 -1.10
N THR A 189 31.75 25.89 -0.86
CA THR A 189 33.10 26.50 -0.91
C THR A 189 33.46 26.95 -2.32
N GLU A 190 33.05 26.21 -3.34
CA GLU A 190 33.29 26.50 -4.75
C GLU A 190 32.30 27.55 -5.26
N LEU A 191 31.03 27.45 -4.89
CA LEU A 191 29.98 28.41 -5.27
C LEU A 191 30.30 29.85 -4.81
N ARG A 192 31.01 30.00 -3.69
CA ARG A 192 31.49 31.30 -3.20
C ARG A 192 32.71 31.86 -3.93
N ARG A 193 33.43 31.01 -4.69
CA ARG A 193 34.61 31.41 -5.48
C ARG A 193 34.26 31.76 -6.91
N ILE A 194 33.18 31.16 -7.43
CA ILE A 194 32.70 31.41 -8.80
C ILE A 194 31.93 32.74 -8.81
N ALA A 195 32.27 33.63 -9.75
CA ALA A 195 31.55 34.88 -9.96
C ALA A 195 30.11 34.62 -10.42
N ALA A 196 29.18 35.50 -10.09
CA ALA A 196 27.81 35.40 -10.57
C ALA A 196 27.73 35.60 -12.10
N PRO A 197 26.64 35.15 -12.76
CA PRO A 197 26.37 35.48 -14.15
C PRO A 197 26.38 37.00 -14.38
N ALA A 198 26.89 37.44 -15.54
CA ALA A 198 27.04 38.87 -15.86
C ALA A 198 25.70 39.65 -15.90
N SER A 199 24.59 38.93 -16.05
CA SER A 199 23.21 39.43 -15.99
C SER A 199 22.75 39.79 -14.57
N SER A 200 23.46 39.37 -13.52
CA SER A 200 23.04 39.50 -12.13
C SER A 200 23.78 40.60 -11.37
N PRO A 201 23.10 41.31 -10.43
CA PRO A 201 23.76 42.19 -9.46
C PRO A 201 24.51 41.45 -8.35
N SER A 202 24.46 40.11 -8.31
CA SER A 202 25.08 39.30 -7.26
C SER A 202 26.60 39.23 -7.43
N SER A 203 27.36 39.13 -6.34
CA SER A 203 28.83 39.06 -6.41
C SER A 203 29.35 37.65 -6.69
N THR A 204 28.69 36.63 -6.14
CA THR A 204 29.07 35.22 -6.25
C THR A 204 27.92 34.38 -6.79
N LEU A 205 28.25 33.22 -7.35
CA LEU A 205 27.24 32.24 -7.77
C LEU A 205 26.40 31.75 -6.59
N TYR A 206 26.98 31.65 -5.39
CA TYR A 206 26.24 31.36 -4.16
C TYR A 206 25.12 32.38 -3.91
N ASP A 207 25.43 33.68 -3.96
CA ASP A 207 24.46 34.75 -3.70
C ASP A 207 23.38 34.79 -4.78
N TYR A 208 23.77 34.55 -6.04
CA TYR A 208 22.83 34.47 -7.16
C TYR A 208 21.78 33.36 -6.95
N LEU A 209 22.23 32.16 -6.61
CA LEU A 209 21.34 31.02 -6.34
C LEU A 209 20.47 31.25 -5.11
N ALA A 210 21.01 31.85 -4.06
CA ALA A 210 20.25 32.17 -2.85
C ALA A 210 19.13 33.17 -3.16
N ASN A 211 19.43 34.21 -3.94
CA ASN A 211 18.44 35.18 -4.40
C ASN A 211 17.37 34.54 -5.29
N ALA A 212 17.75 33.64 -6.19
CA ALA A 212 16.81 32.92 -7.04
C ALA A 212 15.80 32.06 -6.23
N ILE A 213 16.26 31.42 -5.16
CA ILE A 213 15.38 30.68 -4.23
C ILE A 213 14.43 31.62 -3.49
N ILE A 214 14.94 32.73 -2.95
CA ILE A 214 14.14 33.71 -2.20
C ILE A 214 13.06 34.35 -3.09
N GLN A 215 13.39 34.62 -4.34
CA GLN A 215 12.50 35.22 -5.33
C GLN A 215 11.51 34.22 -5.96
N GLY A 216 11.64 32.92 -5.67
CA GLY A 216 10.80 31.89 -6.26
C GLY A 216 11.06 31.64 -7.76
N ALA A 217 12.25 31.99 -8.26
CA ALA A 217 12.66 31.80 -9.65
C ALA A 217 13.16 30.37 -9.95
N VAL A 218 13.01 29.46 -8.99
CA VAL A 218 13.41 28.05 -9.05
C VAL A 218 12.29 27.19 -8.49
N GLU A 219 12.11 26.00 -9.04
CA GLU A 219 11.02 25.11 -8.64
C GLU A 219 11.44 24.24 -7.46
N ASN A 220 10.59 24.11 -6.44
CA ASN A 220 10.85 23.21 -5.32
C ASN A 220 10.44 21.78 -5.65
N VAL A 221 11.43 20.92 -5.88
CA VAL A 221 11.27 19.50 -6.25
C VAL A 221 11.61 18.56 -5.08
N THR A 222 11.62 19.09 -3.86
CA THR A 222 12.00 18.32 -2.65
C THR A 222 11.11 17.09 -2.44
N LEU A 223 9.79 17.22 -2.66
CA LEU A 223 8.84 16.12 -2.45
C LEU A 223 9.05 15.00 -3.48
N GLU A 224 9.25 15.36 -4.74
CA GLU A 224 9.55 14.42 -5.82
C GLU A 224 10.88 13.68 -5.54
N ALA A 225 11.92 14.40 -5.13
CA ALA A 225 13.21 13.79 -4.76
C ALA A 225 13.15 12.91 -3.49
N GLN A 226 12.16 13.13 -2.63
CA GLN A 226 11.89 12.28 -1.47
C GLN A 226 11.00 11.07 -1.81
N GLY A 227 10.56 10.93 -3.07
CA GLY A 227 9.69 9.85 -3.53
C GLY A 227 8.25 10.00 -3.03
N ILE A 228 7.78 11.24 -2.86
CA ILE A 228 6.39 11.58 -2.51
C ILE A 228 5.77 12.22 -3.76
N GLY A 229 4.90 11.47 -4.45
CA GLY A 229 4.12 11.96 -5.60
C GLY A 229 4.62 11.58 -6.99
N ASP A 230 5.57 10.65 -7.11
CA ASP A 230 6.04 10.09 -8.40
C ASP A 230 5.77 8.57 -8.43
N GLU A 231 4.99 8.13 -9.43
CA GLU A 231 4.52 6.74 -9.62
C GLU A 231 5.68 5.74 -9.75
N GLU A 232 6.87 6.18 -10.20
CA GLU A 232 8.04 5.30 -10.37
C GLU A 232 8.94 5.21 -9.11
N THR A 233 8.74 6.06 -8.10
CA THR A 233 9.68 6.20 -6.95
C THR A 233 9.06 5.96 -5.56
N GLU A 234 7.97 5.19 -5.52
CA GLU A 234 7.39 4.62 -4.30
C GLU A 234 8.42 3.82 -3.47
N PHE A 235 8.14 3.65 -2.17
CA PHE A 235 9.10 3.32 -1.09
C PHE A 235 9.91 2.00 -1.19
N ALA A 236 9.67 1.19 -2.20
CA ALA A 236 10.49 0.09 -2.65
C ALA A 236 10.01 -0.25 -4.07
N PRO A 237 10.83 -0.80 -4.99
CA PRO A 237 10.23 -1.50 -6.11
C PRO A 237 9.37 -2.63 -5.52
N PRO A 238 8.04 -2.66 -5.75
CA PRO A 238 7.22 -3.77 -5.31
C PRO A 238 7.57 -4.96 -6.20
N THR A 239 8.63 -5.66 -5.85
CA THR A 239 8.70 -7.08 -6.20
C THR A 239 7.99 -7.78 -5.06
N PHE A 240 6.66 -7.90 -5.19
CA PHE A 240 5.72 -8.87 -4.60
C PHE A 240 4.31 -8.23 -4.52
N GLY A 241 3.45 -8.56 -5.49
CA GLY A 241 2.00 -8.28 -5.52
C GLY A 241 1.57 -6.80 -5.60
N ASN A 242 0.78 -6.40 -6.60
CA ASN A 242 0.15 -5.07 -6.61
C ASN A 242 -0.97 -5.05 -5.55
N ALA A 243 -0.80 -4.31 -4.45
CA ALA A 243 -1.76 -4.27 -3.37
C ALA A 243 -2.68 -3.04 -3.49
N GLU A 244 -3.93 -3.26 -3.86
CA GLU A 244 -4.95 -2.22 -4.05
C GLU A 244 -5.99 -2.27 -2.92
N LEU A 245 -6.44 -1.10 -2.47
CA LEU A 245 -7.55 -1.02 -1.52
C LEU A 245 -8.86 -1.39 -2.24
N VAL A 246 -9.67 -2.26 -1.64
CA VAL A 246 -11.02 -2.52 -2.15
C VAL A 246 -11.91 -1.33 -1.80
N SER A 247 -12.53 -0.74 -2.83
CA SER A 247 -13.45 0.40 -2.70
C SER A 247 -14.55 0.11 -1.67
N GLU A 248 -14.86 1.10 -0.82
CA GLU A 248 -15.95 1.01 0.16
C GLU A 248 -17.34 0.86 -0.48
N ASP A 249 -17.50 1.31 -1.73
CA ASP A 249 -18.73 1.12 -2.49
C ASP A 249 -18.92 -0.35 -2.94
N ASP A 250 -17.85 -1.13 -3.02
CA ASP A 250 -17.90 -2.56 -3.37
C ASP A 250 -18.13 -3.43 -2.12
N VAL A 251 -19.24 -3.20 -1.43
CA VAL A 251 -19.67 -3.99 -0.26
C VAL A 251 -19.76 -5.48 -0.59
N GLN A 252 -20.05 -5.83 -1.85
CA GLN A 252 -20.15 -7.22 -2.29
C GLN A 252 -18.80 -7.95 -2.14
N THR A 253 -17.67 -7.33 -2.49
CA THR A 253 -16.35 -7.96 -2.29
C THR A 253 -16.06 -8.21 -0.81
N TYR A 254 -16.44 -7.29 0.09
CA TYR A 254 -16.32 -7.49 1.55
C TYR A 254 -17.11 -8.71 2.04
N LEU A 255 -18.37 -8.83 1.57
CA LEU A 255 -19.22 -9.98 1.88
C LEU A 255 -18.65 -11.28 1.31
N ARG A 256 -18.13 -11.27 0.08
CA ARG A 256 -17.51 -12.44 -0.54
C ARG A 256 -16.31 -12.95 0.26
N ILE A 257 -15.47 -12.05 0.77
CA ILE A 257 -14.33 -12.43 1.63
C ILE A 257 -14.84 -13.09 2.91
N SER A 258 -15.82 -12.48 3.58
CA SER A 258 -16.35 -13.00 4.86
C SER A 258 -17.11 -14.32 4.71
N GLU A 259 -17.85 -14.49 3.63
CA GLU A 259 -18.58 -15.71 3.36
C GLU A 259 -17.69 -16.80 2.72
N GLY A 260 -16.51 -16.43 2.21
CA GLY A 260 -15.63 -17.29 1.43
C GLY A 260 -16.27 -17.71 0.11
N GLN A 261 -16.66 -16.73 -0.72
CA GLN A 261 -17.26 -16.94 -2.05
C GLN A 261 -16.26 -16.55 -3.17
N PRO A 262 -15.23 -17.38 -3.43
CA PRO A 262 -14.17 -17.04 -4.38
C PRO A 262 -14.58 -17.24 -5.84
N SER A 263 -15.54 -18.12 -6.13
CA SER A 263 -15.95 -18.47 -7.49
C SER A 263 -16.90 -17.42 -8.09
N ASN A 264 -16.82 -17.24 -9.40
CA ASN A 264 -17.77 -16.43 -10.16
C ASN A 264 -18.96 -17.30 -10.54
N TYR A 265 -20.18 -16.79 -10.31
CA TYR A 265 -21.41 -17.53 -10.56
C TYR A 265 -21.97 -17.22 -11.95
N PRO A 266 -22.04 -18.22 -12.85
CA PRO A 266 -22.62 -18.04 -14.19
C PRO A 266 -24.14 -17.94 -14.21
N HIS A 267 -24.82 -18.30 -13.12
CA HIS A 267 -26.27 -18.28 -13.01
C HIS A 267 -26.76 -17.41 -11.85
N PRO A 268 -28.01 -16.91 -11.89
CA PRO A 268 -28.52 -15.99 -10.88
C PRO A 268 -28.92 -16.66 -9.56
N ARG A 269 -29.08 -17.99 -9.49
CA ARG A 269 -29.55 -18.66 -8.27
C ARG A 269 -28.44 -19.49 -7.64
N GLU A 270 -28.39 -19.46 -6.32
CA GLU A 270 -27.47 -20.25 -5.50
C GLU A 270 -28.26 -21.03 -4.43
N LEU A 271 -27.93 -22.30 -4.25
CA LEU A 271 -28.34 -23.11 -3.12
C LEU A 271 -27.08 -23.65 -2.43
N ALA A 272 -26.87 -23.26 -1.18
CA ALA A 272 -25.78 -23.75 -0.34
C ALA A 272 -26.35 -24.59 0.82
N VAL A 273 -25.82 -25.80 1.00
CA VAL A 273 -26.16 -26.70 2.10
C VAL A 273 -24.86 -27.07 2.81
N SER A 274 -24.65 -26.55 4.01
CA SER A 274 -23.56 -26.89 4.92
C SER A 274 -24.07 -27.79 6.02
N PHE A 275 -23.45 -28.96 6.18
CA PHE A 275 -23.76 -29.85 7.27
C PHE A 275 -22.75 -29.65 8.42
N PRO A 276 -23.19 -29.37 9.66
CA PRO A 276 -24.57 -29.22 10.16
C PRO A 276 -25.06 -27.75 10.27
N ASP A 277 -24.40 -26.80 9.62
CA ASP A 277 -24.50 -25.38 10.00
C ASP A 277 -25.57 -24.56 9.24
N LEU A 278 -25.80 -24.83 7.95
CA LEU A 278 -26.44 -23.84 7.06
C LEU A 278 -27.27 -24.49 5.94
N ILE A 279 -28.45 -23.95 5.69
CA ILE A 279 -29.15 -24.09 4.40
C ILE A 279 -29.47 -22.69 3.90
N ARG A 280 -29.03 -22.34 2.70
CA ARG A 280 -29.17 -20.99 2.16
C ARG A 280 -29.56 -21.03 0.69
N TYR A 281 -30.58 -20.25 0.34
CA TYR A 281 -30.97 -19.95 -1.02
C TYR A 281 -30.78 -18.47 -1.28
N THR A 282 -30.17 -18.13 -2.42
CA THR A 282 -29.86 -16.74 -2.78
C THR A 282 -30.15 -16.50 -4.25
N TYR A 283 -30.74 -15.34 -4.55
CA TYR A 283 -31.00 -14.86 -5.91
C TYR A 283 -30.26 -13.54 -6.15
N TYR A 284 -29.47 -13.52 -7.21
CA TYR A 284 -28.69 -12.40 -7.68
C TYR A 284 -29.33 -11.83 -8.95
N THR A 285 -29.40 -10.51 -9.04
CA THR A 285 -29.87 -9.78 -10.22
C THR A 285 -28.74 -8.91 -10.72
N ILE A 286 -28.66 -8.75 -12.04
CA ILE A 286 -27.78 -7.76 -12.66
C ILE A 286 -28.58 -6.45 -12.72
N SER A 287 -27.94 -5.30 -12.51
CA SER A 287 -28.60 -4.00 -12.72
C SER A 287 -28.74 -3.73 -14.22
N SER A 288 -29.80 -3.04 -14.62
CA SER A 288 -30.03 -2.68 -16.03
C SER A 288 -28.89 -1.83 -16.63
N GLU A 289 -28.21 -1.04 -15.79
CA GLU A 289 -27.03 -0.26 -16.19
C GLU A 289 -25.83 -1.16 -16.48
N ALA A 290 -25.60 -2.19 -15.65
CA ALA A 290 -24.54 -3.18 -15.90
C ALA A 290 -24.87 -4.12 -17.07
N GLU A 291 -26.15 -4.37 -17.34
CA GLU A 291 -26.58 -5.09 -18.56
C GLU A 291 -26.25 -4.29 -19.82
N ALA A 292 -26.44 -2.96 -19.81
CA ALA A 292 -26.12 -2.09 -20.93
C ALA A 292 -24.60 -1.98 -21.19
N GLU A 293 -23.77 -1.96 -20.14
CA GLU A 293 -22.30 -1.97 -20.28
C GLU A 293 -21.78 -3.34 -20.78
N ALA A 294 -22.40 -4.44 -20.35
CA ALA A 294 -22.01 -5.80 -20.75
C ALA A 294 -22.36 -6.11 -22.22
N GLU A 295 -23.38 -5.49 -22.80
CA GLU A 295 -23.69 -5.61 -24.24
C GLU A 295 -22.65 -4.96 -25.15
N VAL A 296 -21.87 -3.99 -24.65
CA VAL A 296 -20.83 -3.28 -25.43
C VAL A 296 -19.53 -4.08 -25.53
N THR A 297 -19.30 -5.04 -24.61
CA THR A 297 -18.07 -5.82 -24.53
C THR A 297 -18.36 -7.28 -24.86
N GLU A 298 -18.36 -7.63 -26.15
CA GLU A 298 -18.45 -9.04 -26.56
C GLU A 298 -17.28 -9.83 -25.93
N GLN A 299 -17.62 -10.90 -25.16
CA GLN A 299 -16.78 -12.05 -24.74
C GLN A 299 -16.54 -12.33 -23.23
N GLU A 300 -17.04 -11.56 -22.26
CA GLU A 300 -16.94 -11.99 -20.84
C GLU A 300 -18.17 -12.82 -20.38
N GLU A 301 -17.93 -14.00 -19.79
CA GLU A 301 -18.99 -14.80 -19.15
C GLU A 301 -19.63 -13.98 -18.01
N ARG A 302 -20.96 -13.79 -18.07
CA ARG A 302 -21.73 -13.02 -17.08
C ARG A 302 -21.51 -13.58 -15.67
N THR A 303 -21.14 -12.72 -14.73
CA THR A 303 -20.92 -13.08 -13.33
C THR A 303 -21.96 -12.40 -12.43
N TYR A 304 -22.87 -13.17 -11.84
CA TYR A 304 -24.00 -12.63 -11.07
C TYR A 304 -23.64 -12.21 -9.65
N ASN A 305 -22.76 -12.95 -8.97
CA ASN A 305 -22.34 -12.66 -7.60
C ASN A 305 -21.32 -11.52 -7.47
N ARG A 306 -21.12 -10.72 -8.52
CA ARG A 306 -20.47 -9.39 -8.43
C ARG A 306 -21.43 -8.33 -7.86
N PHE A 307 -22.72 -8.62 -7.81
CA PHE A 307 -23.73 -7.75 -7.22
C PHE A 307 -24.24 -8.32 -5.90
N LEU A 308 -24.76 -7.43 -5.05
CA LEU A 308 -25.42 -7.82 -3.82
C LEU A 308 -26.67 -8.67 -4.12
N PRO A 309 -27.01 -9.64 -3.26
CA PRO A 309 -28.19 -10.48 -3.48
C PRO A 309 -29.47 -9.65 -3.40
N GLN A 310 -30.39 -9.86 -4.34
CA GLN A 310 -31.68 -9.16 -4.30
C GLN A 310 -32.60 -9.75 -3.24
N LEU A 311 -32.58 -11.07 -3.11
CA LEU A 311 -33.40 -11.81 -2.16
C LEU A 311 -32.71 -13.13 -1.83
N GLY A 312 -32.88 -13.58 -0.59
CA GLY A 312 -32.55 -14.94 -0.22
C GLY A 312 -33.18 -15.35 1.09
N ILE A 313 -33.08 -16.63 1.40
CA ILE A 313 -33.54 -17.21 2.66
C ILE A 313 -32.40 -18.06 3.21
N GLU A 314 -32.08 -17.88 4.47
CA GLU A 314 -31.01 -18.57 5.16
C GLU A 314 -31.55 -19.19 6.46
N LEU A 315 -31.36 -20.49 6.62
CA LEU A 315 -31.56 -21.21 7.86
C LEU A 315 -30.20 -21.58 8.42
N ARG A 316 -29.83 -20.99 9.56
CA ARG A 316 -28.49 -21.11 10.14
C ARG A 316 -28.56 -21.64 11.57
N TYR A 317 -27.57 -22.44 11.96
CA TYR A 317 -27.38 -22.92 13.31
C TYR A 317 -26.15 -22.24 13.93
N GLY A 318 -26.29 -21.62 15.11
CA GLY A 318 -25.14 -21.01 15.79
C GLY A 318 -25.28 -19.56 16.24
N LEU A 319 -24.18 -19.05 16.80
CA LEU A 319 -23.94 -17.65 17.20
C LEU A 319 -22.48 -17.30 16.86
N GLU A 320 -22.11 -17.43 15.59
CA GLU A 320 -20.69 -17.36 15.18
C GLU A 320 -20.12 -15.94 15.31
N GLU A 321 -20.99 -14.92 15.32
CA GLU A 321 -20.62 -13.52 15.53
C GLU A 321 -19.93 -13.29 16.88
N LEU A 322 -20.23 -14.14 17.89
CA LEU A 322 -19.66 -14.10 19.22
C LEU A 322 -18.37 -14.92 19.39
N ASN A 323 -17.72 -15.32 18.31
CA ASN A 323 -16.66 -16.34 18.34
C ASN A 323 -17.13 -17.70 18.88
N TYR A 324 -18.44 -17.95 18.96
CA TYR A 324 -18.95 -19.21 19.48
C TYR A 324 -19.20 -20.20 18.35
N PRO A 325 -18.54 -21.39 18.39
CA PRO A 325 -18.82 -22.43 17.43
C PRO A 325 -20.30 -22.81 17.42
N SER A 326 -20.84 -23.01 16.21
CA SER A 326 -22.26 -23.26 15.96
C SER A 326 -22.84 -24.37 16.85
N VAL A 327 -22.07 -25.43 17.11
CA VAL A 327 -22.47 -26.60 17.90
C VAL A 327 -22.71 -26.36 19.39
N TRP A 328 -22.19 -25.27 19.96
CA TRP A 328 -22.49 -24.91 21.35
C TRP A 328 -23.86 -24.27 21.48
N SER A 329 -24.29 -23.59 20.41
CA SER A 329 -25.63 -23.04 20.30
C SER A 329 -26.64 -24.16 20.18
N GLN A 330 -27.83 -23.94 20.73
CA GLN A 330 -29.02 -24.76 20.42
C GLN A 330 -30.03 -23.98 19.60
N ARG A 331 -29.58 -22.98 18.84
CA ARG A 331 -30.46 -22.03 18.19
C ARG A 331 -30.40 -22.20 16.70
N LEU A 332 -31.59 -22.12 16.11
CA LEU A 332 -31.78 -22.08 14.68
C LEU A 332 -32.33 -20.69 14.33
N THR A 333 -31.69 -19.99 13.42
CA THR A 333 -32.10 -18.68 12.92
C THR A 333 -32.61 -18.81 11.49
N LEU A 334 -33.80 -18.26 11.24
CA LEU A 334 -34.34 -18.09 9.89
C LEU A 334 -34.19 -16.63 9.50
N ASN A 335 -33.31 -16.36 8.53
CA ASN A 335 -33.02 -15.02 8.03
C ASN A 335 -33.56 -14.85 6.60
N ALA A 336 -34.14 -13.69 6.33
CA ALA A 336 -34.29 -13.16 4.99
C ALA A 336 -33.02 -12.37 4.64
N LEU A 337 -32.48 -12.63 3.45
CA LEU A 337 -31.32 -11.93 2.88
C LEU A 337 -31.85 -10.87 1.92
N TRP A 338 -31.43 -9.62 2.10
CA TRP A 338 -31.77 -8.52 1.20
C TRP A 338 -30.60 -7.56 1.09
N SER A 339 -29.99 -7.48 -0.09
CA SER A 339 -28.80 -6.69 -0.33
C SER A 339 -27.69 -7.06 0.67
N SER A 340 -27.11 -6.08 1.35
CA SER A 340 -26.12 -6.27 2.42
C SER A 340 -26.71 -6.58 3.80
N ALA A 341 -28.03 -6.73 3.92
CA ALA A 341 -28.71 -6.99 5.18
C ALA A 341 -29.23 -8.43 5.30
N ARG A 342 -29.15 -8.98 6.50
CA ARG A 342 -29.82 -10.23 6.89
C ARG A 342 -30.68 -9.94 8.12
N LEU A 343 -31.98 -10.17 8.00
CA LEU A 343 -32.94 -9.94 9.09
C LEU A 343 -33.72 -11.22 9.33
N GLY A 344 -33.83 -11.63 10.58
CA GLY A 344 -34.37 -12.94 10.88
C GLY A 344 -34.92 -13.12 12.28
N VAL A 345 -35.44 -14.32 12.48
CA VAL A 345 -36.07 -14.75 13.73
C VAL A 345 -35.31 -15.95 14.27
N ILE A 346 -34.97 -15.91 15.56
CA ILE A 346 -34.43 -17.06 16.30
C ILE A 346 -35.61 -17.96 16.66
N LEU A 347 -35.53 -19.22 16.26
CA LEU A 347 -36.59 -20.20 16.46
C LEU A 347 -36.45 -20.88 17.84
N PRO A 348 -37.56 -21.12 18.57
CA PRO A 348 -37.57 -21.76 19.89
C PRO A 348 -37.39 -23.29 19.82
N THR A 349 -36.44 -23.76 19.02
CA THR A 349 -36.17 -25.18 18.76
C THR A 349 -34.71 -25.50 18.97
N LYS A 350 -34.41 -26.72 19.41
CA LYS A 350 -33.04 -27.24 19.53
C LYS A 350 -32.37 -27.50 18.17
N GLY A 351 -33.10 -27.24 17.07
CA GLY A 351 -32.64 -27.45 15.71
C GLY A 351 -32.18 -28.89 15.52
N TRP A 352 -30.93 -29.05 15.09
CA TRP A 352 -30.29 -30.35 14.92
C TRP A 352 -29.26 -30.66 16.01
N GLY A 353 -29.41 -30.12 17.23
CA GLY A 353 -28.45 -30.29 18.34
C GLY A 353 -28.22 -31.74 18.80
N THR A 354 -29.12 -32.67 18.45
CA THR A 354 -28.89 -34.10 18.65
C THR A 354 -27.82 -34.65 17.69
N LEU A 355 -27.71 -34.08 16.50
CA LEU A 355 -26.75 -34.47 15.48
C LEU A 355 -25.35 -33.96 15.79
N SER A 356 -25.24 -32.72 16.29
CA SER A 356 -23.96 -32.17 16.77
C SER A 356 -23.39 -32.99 17.93
N SER A 357 -24.25 -33.46 18.86
CA SER A 357 -23.83 -34.33 19.97
C SER A 357 -23.23 -35.67 19.52
N ARG A 358 -23.67 -36.21 18.38
CA ARG A 358 -23.12 -37.45 17.79
C ARG A 358 -21.77 -37.25 17.13
N LEU A 359 -21.43 -36.01 16.77
CA LEU A 359 -20.13 -35.63 16.17
C LEU A 359 -19.09 -35.23 17.24
N GLY A 360 -19.37 -35.51 18.52
CA GLY A 360 -18.44 -35.26 19.63
C GLY A 360 -18.53 -33.87 20.24
N ALA A 361 -19.40 -32.98 19.72
CA ALA A 361 -19.63 -31.67 20.32
C ALA A 361 -20.59 -31.77 21.51
N GLN A 362 -20.22 -31.24 22.67
CA GLN A 362 -21.13 -31.17 23.81
C GLN A 362 -21.85 -29.82 23.79
N PRO A 363 -23.17 -29.77 23.52
CA PRO A 363 -23.91 -28.53 23.60
C PRO A 363 -23.84 -27.99 25.04
N ARG A 364 -23.57 -26.70 25.18
CA ARG A 364 -23.41 -26.01 26.47
C ARG A 364 -24.53 -25.01 26.75
N LEU A 365 -25.19 -24.53 25.70
CA LEU A 365 -26.27 -23.56 25.78
C LEU A 365 -27.63 -24.24 25.69
N THR A 366 -28.65 -23.60 26.24
CA THR A 366 -30.05 -24.01 26.11
C THR A 366 -30.84 -23.08 25.17
N ILE A 367 -32.09 -23.46 24.94
CA ILE A 367 -33.08 -22.71 24.16
C ILE A 367 -34.01 -21.92 25.08
N ALA A 368 -34.65 -20.90 24.52
CA ALA A 368 -35.74 -20.17 25.17
C ALA A 368 -36.92 -20.03 24.20
N GLY A 369 -37.58 -18.87 24.20
CA GLY A 369 -38.63 -18.53 23.23
C GLY A 369 -38.05 -18.13 21.87
N TRP A 370 -38.87 -17.41 21.11
CA TRP A 370 -38.47 -16.82 19.84
C TRP A 370 -37.49 -15.66 20.08
N GLY A 371 -36.76 -15.24 19.06
CA GLY A 371 -35.85 -14.09 19.14
C GLY A 371 -35.77 -13.33 17.82
N LEU A 372 -35.06 -12.22 17.83
CA LEU A 372 -34.74 -11.42 16.65
C LEU A 372 -33.25 -11.49 16.39
N HIS A 373 -32.88 -11.47 15.11
CA HIS A 373 -31.51 -11.47 14.65
C HIS A 373 -31.39 -10.52 13.47
N GLY A 374 -30.32 -9.72 13.43
CA GLY A 374 -30.06 -8.79 12.34
C GLY A 374 -28.57 -8.58 12.13
N THR A 375 -28.14 -8.60 10.88
CA THR A 375 -26.78 -8.23 10.46
C THR A 375 -26.86 -7.29 9.26
N VAL A 376 -26.02 -6.26 9.22
CA VAL A 376 -25.94 -5.35 8.08
C VAL A 376 -24.51 -4.89 7.86
N ASP A 377 -24.07 -4.92 6.61
CA ASP A 377 -22.83 -4.28 6.15
C ASP A 377 -23.17 -2.99 5.40
N PHE A 378 -22.58 -1.86 5.79
CA PHE A 378 -22.84 -0.56 5.15
C PHE A 378 -21.60 0.34 5.12
N PRO A 379 -21.34 1.08 4.03
CA PRO A 379 -20.27 2.05 3.97
C PRO A 379 -20.70 3.39 4.60
N ILE A 380 -19.76 4.11 5.22
CA ILE A 380 -20.00 5.47 5.72
C ILE A 380 -19.16 6.44 4.88
N LYS A 381 -19.81 7.13 3.93
CA LYS A 381 -19.17 8.05 2.96
C LYS A 381 -18.65 9.37 3.54
N LEU A 382 -18.72 9.57 4.87
CA LEU A 382 -18.25 10.80 5.51
C LEU A 382 -16.71 10.90 5.58
N ILE A 383 -16.01 9.78 5.42
CA ILE A 383 -14.55 9.70 5.44
C ILE A 383 -14.13 9.03 4.13
N HIS A 384 -13.26 9.67 3.36
CA HIS A 384 -12.76 9.09 2.11
C HIS A 384 -11.87 7.87 2.44
N ASN A 385 -12.11 6.72 1.77
CA ASN A 385 -11.53 5.42 2.13
C ASN A 385 -11.89 4.98 3.56
N GLY A 386 -13.12 5.31 3.98
CA GLY A 386 -13.67 5.10 5.30
C GLY A 386 -14.19 3.68 5.56
N GLY A 387 -14.06 2.77 4.58
CA GLY A 387 -14.33 1.33 4.64
C GLY A 387 -15.79 0.95 4.90
N VAL A 388 -16.03 -0.31 5.29
CA VAL A 388 -17.36 -0.90 5.49
C VAL A 388 -17.57 -1.25 6.97
N PHE A 389 -18.69 -0.82 7.53
CA PHE A 389 -19.10 -1.16 8.88
C PHE A 389 -19.95 -2.42 8.87
N HIS A 390 -19.59 -3.38 9.71
CA HIS A 390 -20.36 -4.58 9.99
C HIS A 390 -21.07 -4.44 11.33
N ALA A 391 -22.39 -4.45 11.34
CA ALA A 391 -23.20 -4.42 12.54
C ALA A 391 -24.02 -5.69 12.68
N SER A 392 -24.00 -6.32 13.86
CA SER A 392 -24.76 -7.52 14.17
C SER A 392 -25.41 -7.42 15.55
N ALA A 393 -26.68 -7.81 15.64
CA ALA A 393 -27.40 -7.83 16.90
C ALA A 393 -28.39 -9.00 16.97
N SER A 394 -28.58 -9.55 18.16
CA SER A 394 -29.68 -10.47 18.41
C SER A 394 -30.25 -10.33 19.82
N TYR A 395 -31.49 -10.76 19.98
CA TYR A 395 -32.17 -10.82 21.27
C TYR A 395 -33.13 -12.01 21.31
N VAL A 396 -33.07 -12.83 22.35
CA VAL A 396 -33.98 -13.95 22.56
C VAL A 396 -35.01 -13.59 23.62
N PHE A 397 -36.29 -13.85 23.36
CA PHE A 397 -37.40 -13.63 24.29
C PHE A 397 -37.75 -14.90 25.07
N GLY A 398 -38.43 -14.71 26.19
CA GLY A 398 -38.94 -15.78 27.04
C GLY A 398 -37.89 -16.44 27.92
N ASP A 399 -38.37 -17.31 28.80
CA ASP A 399 -37.55 -18.00 29.77
C ASP A 399 -36.79 -19.17 29.14
N ALA A 400 -35.62 -19.48 29.70
CA ALA A 400 -34.85 -20.64 29.26
C ALA A 400 -35.62 -21.93 29.57
N LYS A 401 -35.51 -22.92 28.70
CA LYS A 401 -36.02 -24.27 28.94
C LYS A 401 -34.90 -25.13 29.52
N ARG A 402 -35.26 -26.05 30.41
CA ARG A 402 -34.31 -27.03 30.94
C ARG A 402 -33.72 -27.87 29.81
N SER A 403 -32.40 -27.96 29.75
CA SER A 403 -31.70 -28.77 28.77
C SER A 403 -31.62 -30.25 29.22
N ALA A 404 -31.17 -31.12 28.32
CA ALA A 404 -30.91 -32.52 28.65
C ALA A 404 -29.49 -32.73 29.23
N HIS A 405 -28.68 -31.68 29.30
CA HIS A 405 -27.25 -31.70 29.65
C HIS A 405 -26.93 -30.46 30.50
N PRO A 406 -27.56 -30.33 31.68
CA PRO A 406 -27.20 -29.25 32.57
C PRO A 406 -25.75 -29.44 33.05
N HIS A 407 -25.10 -28.36 33.42
CA HIS A 407 -23.73 -28.35 33.93
C HIS A 407 -23.70 -28.05 35.42
N TRP A 408 -22.83 -28.74 36.15
CA TRP A 408 -22.65 -28.46 37.57
C TRP A 408 -21.99 -27.10 37.76
N HIS A 409 -22.67 -26.20 38.47
CA HIS A 409 -22.15 -24.89 38.80
C HIS A 409 -21.52 -24.92 40.20
N PRO A 410 -20.19 -24.80 40.34
CA PRO A 410 -19.51 -25.00 41.63
C PRO A 410 -19.96 -24.01 42.71
N GLN A 411 -20.14 -22.74 42.33
CA GLN A 411 -20.53 -21.67 43.27
C GLN A 411 -21.98 -21.81 43.74
N LEU A 412 -22.90 -22.18 42.84
CA LEU A 412 -24.32 -22.35 43.15
C LEU A 412 -24.66 -23.75 43.70
N LYS A 413 -23.71 -24.69 43.64
CA LYS A 413 -23.87 -26.10 44.06
C LYS A 413 -25.13 -26.77 43.48
N GLN A 414 -25.41 -26.49 42.21
CA GLN A 414 -26.58 -27.03 41.51
C GLN A 414 -26.27 -27.22 40.02
N TRP A 415 -27.09 -28.03 39.37
CA TRP A 415 -27.08 -28.20 37.92
C TRP A 415 -27.76 -27.01 37.25
N THR A 416 -27.07 -26.36 36.30
CA THR A 416 -27.53 -25.14 35.63
C THR A 416 -27.40 -25.23 34.12
N ASP A 417 -28.26 -24.50 33.41
CA ASP A 417 -28.17 -24.25 31.98
C ASP A 417 -27.80 -22.79 31.70
N PHE A 418 -27.23 -22.54 30.52
CA PHE A 418 -26.79 -21.21 30.11
C PHE A 418 -27.52 -20.74 28.86
N LEU A 419 -27.91 -19.47 28.85
CA LEU A 419 -28.63 -18.84 27.74
C LEU A 419 -27.96 -17.50 27.39
N ILE A 420 -27.53 -17.34 26.15
CA ILE A 420 -27.06 -16.03 25.66
C ILE A 420 -28.27 -15.13 25.36
N ARG A 421 -28.61 -14.18 26.22
CA ARG A 421 -29.85 -13.39 26.06
C ARG A 421 -29.81 -12.50 24.83
N TYR A 422 -28.72 -11.78 24.63
CA TYR A 422 -28.52 -10.87 23.51
C TYR A 422 -27.06 -10.82 23.10
N HIS A 423 -26.82 -10.34 21.89
CA HIS A 423 -25.51 -9.86 21.46
C HIS A 423 -25.61 -8.56 20.66
N LEU A 424 -24.52 -7.80 20.69
CA LEU A 424 -24.31 -6.62 19.89
C LEU A 424 -22.85 -6.61 19.44
N GLN A 425 -22.62 -6.42 18.15
CA GLN A 425 -21.29 -6.33 17.55
C GLN A 425 -21.28 -5.21 16.53
N LEU A 426 -20.21 -4.42 16.56
CA LEU A 426 -19.95 -3.36 15.60
C LEU A 426 -18.47 -3.37 15.25
N HIS A 427 -18.15 -3.68 13.99
CA HIS A 427 -16.79 -3.65 13.47
C HIS A 427 -16.68 -2.64 12.34
N TYR A 428 -15.63 -1.85 12.38
CA TYR A 428 -15.09 -1.19 11.20
C TYR A 428 -14.25 -2.20 10.42
N SER A 429 -14.37 -2.22 9.09
CA SER A 429 -13.56 -3.08 8.23
C SER A 429 -13.04 -2.39 6.98
N PHE A 430 -11.84 -2.76 6.58
CA PHE A 430 -11.24 -2.39 5.29
C PHE A 430 -10.66 -3.65 4.63
N ALA A 431 -10.62 -3.67 3.31
CA ALA A 431 -10.10 -4.80 2.55
C ALA A 431 -9.01 -4.37 1.56
N ILE A 432 -8.05 -5.26 1.36
CA ILE A 432 -6.91 -5.09 0.46
C ILE A 432 -6.91 -6.28 -0.49
N ALA A 433 -6.84 -6.01 -1.79
CA ALA A 433 -6.60 -6.98 -2.83
C ALA A 433 -5.10 -6.98 -3.16
N VAL A 434 -4.40 -8.09 -2.95
CA VAL A 434 -3.04 -8.32 -3.41
C VAL A 434 -3.14 -9.06 -4.74
N ASP A 435 -2.68 -8.41 -5.81
CA ASP A 435 -2.95 -8.75 -7.20
C ASP A 435 -4.46 -8.86 -7.47
N LYS A 436 -4.85 -9.70 -8.44
CA LYS A 436 -6.27 -9.99 -8.77
C LYS A 436 -6.85 -11.15 -7.97
N ASN A 437 -6.01 -11.82 -7.17
CA ASN A 437 -6.26 -13.19 -6.72
C ASN A 437 -6.24 -13.36 -5.20
N TYR A 438 -5.80 -12.37 -4.41
CA TYR A 438 -5.69 -12.55 -2.97
C TYR A 438 -6.36 -11.38 -2.27
N PHE A 439 -7.27 -11.67 -1.36
CA PHE A 439 -8.04 -10.66 -0.66
C PHE A 439 -7.84 -10.81 0.85
N PHE A 440 -7.58 -9.70 1.51
CA PHE A 440 -7.56 -9.59 2.96
C PHE A 440 -8.67 -8.63 3.41
N ARG A 441 -9.46 -9.00 4.40
CA ARG A 441 -10.39 -8.11 5.12
C ARG A 441 -9.95 -8.04 6.58
N PHE A 442 -9.74 -6.83 7.07
CA PHE A 442 -9.42 -6.55 8.47
C PHE A 442 -10.67 -6.03 9.15
N LEU A 443 -10.96 -6.52 10.35
CA LEU A 443 -12.09 -6.12 11.17
C LEU A 443 -11.59 -5.63 12.53
N LEU A 444 -12.11 -4.50 12.98
CA LEU A 444 -11.80 -3.94 14.29
C LEU A 444 -13.04 -3.27 14.88
N GLY A 445 -13.36 -3.57 16.13
CA GLY A 445 -14.41 -2.86 16.85
C GLY A 445 -14.73 -3.49 18.19
N GLY A 446 -16.01 -3.56 18.53
CA GLY A 446 -16.47 -4.01 19.84
C GLY A 446 -17.56 -5.07 19.73
N THR A 447 -17.56 -5.99 20.68
CA THR A 447 -18.61 -6.99 20.85
C THR A 447 -19.08 -7.00 22.30
N LEU A 448 -20.37 -7.22 22.51
CA LEU A 448 -21.06 -7.26 23.80
C LEU A 448 -22.10 -8.37 23.77
N TYR A 449 -22.20 -9.16 24.84
CA TYR A 449 -23.28 -10.13 25.02
C TYR A 449 -23.63 -10.33 26.49
N GLU A 450 -24.81 -10.89 26.74
CA GLU A 450 -25.25 -11.30 28.07
C GLU A 450 -25.47 -12.81 28.14
N SER A 451 -24.86 -13.44 29.13
CA SER A 451 -25.07 -14.84 29.49
C SER A 451 -25.94 -14.92 30.74
N GLU A 452 -27.06 -15.62 30.67
CA GLU A 452 -27.92 -15.93 31.80
C GLU A 452 -27.69 -17.36 32.28
N THR A 453 -27.61 -17.55 33.60
CA THR A 453 -27.57 -18.87 34.22
C THR A 453 -28.94 -19.21 34.78
N TRP A 454 -29.44 -20.40 34.46
CA TRP A 454 -30.74 -20.91 34.86
C TRP A 454 -30.60 -22.21 35.65
N GLY A 455 -31.45 -22.43 36.65
CA GLY A 455 -31.40 -23.64 37.47
C GLY A 455 -32.68 -23.85 38.25
N ASP A 456 -32.83 -25.05 38.82
CA ASP A 456 -33.99 -25.39 39.64
C ASP A 456 -34.00 -24.55 40.93
N GLN A 457 -35.15 -23.99 41.29
CA GLN A 457 -35.41 -23.47 42.63
C GLN A 457 -36.04 -24.56 43.46
N THR A 458 -35.25 -25.14 44.36
CA THR A 458 -35.73 -26.04 45.41
C THR A 458 -36.30 -25.19 46.53
N ASP A 459 -37.62 -25.01 46.53
CA ASP A 459 -38.31 -24.40 47.66
C ASP A 459 -38.46 -25.47 48.76
N THR A 460 -37.71 -25.34 49.85
CA THR A 460 -37.71 -26.33 50.94
C THR A 460 -38.98 -26.27 51.80
N THR A 461 -39.89 -25.32 51.53
CA THR A 461 -41.07 -25.04 52.36
C THR A 461 -42.38 -25.55 51.78
N THR A 462 -42.44 -25.86 50.47
CA THR A 462 -43.66 -26.34 49.83
C THR A 462 -43.37 -27.54 48.93
N ASN A 463 -44.27 -28.53 48.93
CA ASN A 463 -44.21 -29.76 48.13
C ASN A 463 -44.47 -29.48 46.62
N GLN A 464 -44.12 -28.30 46.12
CA GLN A 464 -44.31 -27.90 44.73
C GLN A 464 -43.15 -28.39 43.87
N SER A 465 -43.46 -28.77 42.64
CA SER A 465 -42.45 -29.13 41.63
C SER A 465 -41.40 -28.02 41.50
N PRO A 466 -40.10 -28.36 41.41
CA PRO A 466 -39.03 -27.37 41.28
C PRO A 466 -39.29 -26.47 40.07
N ARG A 467 -39.26 -25.15 40.29
CA ARG A 467 -39.41 -24.16 39.21
C ARG A 467 -38.06 -23.86 38.61
N PHE A 468 -37.99 -23.87 37.28
CA PHE A 468 -36.77 -23.52 36.56
C PHE A 468 -36.71 -21.99 36.41
N VAL A 469 -35.73 -21.37 37.06
CA VAL A 469 -35.66 -19.90 37.19
C VAL A 469 -34.25 -19.38 36.89
N ARG A 470 -34.17 -18.13 36.45
CA ARG A 470 -32.91 -17.42 36.27
C ARG A 470 -32.24 -17.21 37.64
N LYS A 471 -30.98 -17.62 37.76
CA LYS A 471 -30.17 -17.53 38.98
C LYS A 471 -29.20 -16.36 38.94
N SER A 472 -28.58 -16.12 37.79
CA SER A 472 -27.63 -15.02 37.59
C SER A 472 -27.61 -14.56 36.13
N ARG A 473 -27.01 -13.39 35.91
CA ARG A 473 -26.69 -12.86 34.58
C ARG A 473 -25.28 -12.27 34.61
N GLU A 474 -24.57 -12.39 33.52
CA GLU A 474 -23.24 -11.82 33.32
C GLU A 474 -23.20 -11.14 31.96
N THR A 475 -22.78 -9.88 31.93
CA THR A 475 -22.59 -9.11 30.69
C THR A 475 -21.11 -9.03 30.38
N ILE A 476 -20.74 -9.41 29.16
CA ILE A 476 -19.37 -9.55 28.73
C ILE A 476 -19.20 -8.70 27.48
N GLY A 477 -18.25 -7.77 27.52
CA GLY A 477 -18.00 -6.87 26.41
C GLY A 477 -16.54 -6.47 26.35
N GLY A 478 -16.06 -6.17 25.17
CA GLY A 478 -14.67 -5.82 24.96
C GLY A 478 -14.34 -5.52 23.50
N ILE A 479 -13.06 -5.25 23.28
CA ILE A 479 -12.50 -5.07 21.95
C ILE A 479 -12.53 -6.43 21.25
N SER A 480 -12.96 -6.40 19.99
CA SER A 480 -13.00 -7.56 19.11
C SER A 480 -12.44 -7.17 17.76
N GLY A 481 -11.76 -8.09 17.11
CA GLY A 481 -11.20 -7.86 15.79
C GLY A 481 -10.93 -9.16 15.08
N GLY A 482 -10.63 -9.07 13.80
CA GLY A 482 -10.32 -10.24 13.02
C GLY A 482 -9.63 -9.93 11.71
N VAL A 483 -9.06 -10.97 11.13
CA VAL A 483 -8.47 -10.95 9.81
C VAL A 483 -9.07 -12.10 9.03
N GLN A 484 -9.53 -11.80 7.82
CA GLN A 484 -10.07 -12.78 6.89
C GLN A 484 -9.26 -12.73 5.61
N PHE A 485 -8.98 -13.89 5.06
CA PHE A 485 -8.22 -14.06 3.84
C PHE A 485 -8.97 -14.98 2.88
N MET A 486 -8.93 -14.62 1.61
CA MET A 486 -9.51 -15.40 0.52
C MET A 486 -8.57 -15.37 -0.69
N ALA A 487 -8.16 -16.54 -1.16
CA ALA A 487 -7.46 -16.72 -2.41
C ALA A 487 -8.44 -17.14 -3.53
N THR A 488 -8.45 -16.39 -4.61
CA THR A 488 -9.18 -16.62 -5.87
C THR A 488 -8.16 -16.91 -6.99
N GLY A 489 -8.65 -17.30 -8.18
CA GLY A 489 -7.78 -17.53 -9.36
C GLY A 489 -6.95 -18.83 -9.36
N LEU A 490 -6.98 -19.61 -8.29
CA LEU A 490 -6.45 -20.96 -8.24
C LEU A 490 -7.51 -21.99 -8.65
N GLN A 491 -7.07 -23.16 -9.14
CA GLN A 491 -7.99 -24.26 -9.47
C GLN A 491 -8.80 -24.71 -8.24
N THR A 492 -8.21 -24.61 -7.05
CA THR A 492 -8.87 -24.88 -5.77
C THR A 492 -8.73 -23.66 -4.85
N PRO A 493 -9.71 -22.74 -4.85
CA PRO A 493 -9.72 -21.61 -3.94
C PRO A 493 -9.70 -22.03 -2.46
N TYR A 494 -9.08 -21.21 -1.63
CA TYR A 494 -9.01 -21.43 -0.19
C TYR A 494 -9.04 -20.11 0.56
N GLY A 495 -9.29 -20.19 1.85
CA GLY A 495 -9.23 -19.02 2.72
C GLY A 495 -9.09 -19.41 4.18
N PHE A 496 -8.82 -18.41 5.00
CA PHE A 496 -8.78 -18.55 6.44
C PHE A 496 -9.29 -17.28 7.11
N GLY A 497 -9.74 -17.41 8.35
CA GLY A 497 -10.16 -16.32 9.19
C GLY A 497 -9.63 -16.51 10.59
N LEU A 498 -9.35 -15.41 11.26
CA LEU A 498 -8.99 -15.38 12.67
C LEU A 498 -9.79 -14.25 13.31
N GLN A 499 -10.52 -14.55 14.37
CA GLN A 499 -11.28 -13.56 15.12
C GLN A 499 -10.94 -13.66 16.61
N TYR A 500 -10.69 -12.53 17.24
CA TYR A 500 -10.38 -12.38 18.66
C TYR A 500 -11.53 -11.65 19.37
N PHE A 501 -11.95 -12.18 20.51
CA PHE A 501 -12.90 -11.55 21.42
C PHE A 501 -12.91 -12.27 22.77
N ASP A 502 -13.06 -11.53 23.88
CA ASP A 502 -13.14 -12.07 25.26
C ASP A 502 -12.01 -13.07 25.57
N ASP A 503 -10.77 -12.75 25.17
CA ASP A 503 -9.57 -13.61 25.35
C ASP A 503 -9.65 -15.00 24.69
N THR A 504 -10.53 -15.13 23.70
CA THR A 504 -10.69 -16.32 22.86
C THR A 504 -10.29 -16.02 21.43
N ILE A 505 -9.82 -17.05 20.73
CA ILE A 505 -9.65 -17.02 19.27
C ILE A 505 -10.59 -18.04 18.63
N LEU A 506 -11.28 -17.58 17.59
CA LEU A 506 -11.95 -18.43 16.61
C LEU A 506 -11.16 -18.35 15.30
N ALA A 507 -10.50 -19.44 14.94
CA ALA A 507 -9.88 -19.62 13.65
C ALA A 507 -10.80 -20.41 12.72
N THR A 508 -10.88 -19.99 11.46
CA THR A 508 -11.61 -20.68 10.40
C THR A 508 -10.65 -20.94 9.24
N ALA A 509 -10.78 -22.08 8.59
CA ALA A 509 -10.03 -22.42 7.39
C ALA A 509 -10.98 -23.14 6.44
N TRP A 510 -10.85 -22.88 5.15
CA TRP A 510 -11.71 -23.51 4.16
C TRP A 510 -11.01 -23.73 2.83
N LEU A 511 -11.44 -24.77 2.13
CA LEU A 511 -10.96 -25.18 0.82
C LEU A 511 -12.17 -25.49 -0.06
N GLN A 512 -12.23 -24.92 -1.25
CA GLN A 512 -13.36 -25.07 -2.18
C GLN A 512 -12.91 -25.76 -3.47
N ILE A 513 -13.52 -26.90 -3.77
CA ILE A 513 -13.26 -27.71 -4.97
C ILE A 513 -14.42 -27.50 -5.95
N PRO A 514 -14.19 -26.81 -7.09
CA PRO A 514 -15.17 -26.75 -8.17
C PRO A 514 -15.25 -28.11 -8.88
N ILE A 515 -16.38 -28.81 -8.77
CA ILE A 515 -16.63 -30.06 -9.49
C ILE A 515 -17.07 -29.73 -10.92
N THR A 516 -17.99 -28.79 -11.06
CA THR A 516 -18.42 -28.21 -12.34
C THR A 516 -18.55 -26.70 -12.19
N ARG A 517 -18.90 -25.98 -13.28
CA ARG A 517 -19.14 -24.53 -13.23
C ARG A 517 -20.27 -24.12 -12.29
N GLY A 518 -21.22 -25.02 -12.02
CA GLY A 518 -22.37 -24.79 -11.15
C GLY A 518 -22.40 -25.66 -9.89
N LEU A 519 -21.44 -26.57 -9.67
CA LEU A 519 -21.41 -27.43 -8.49
C LEU A 519 -20.06 -27.34 -7.80
N LEU A 520 -20.07 -26.91 -6.55
CA LEU A 520 -18.88 -26.69 -5.73
C LEU A 520 -19.03 -27.48 -4.43
N VAL A 521 -17.95 -28.11 -4.00
CA VAL A 521 -17.85 -28.73 -2.67
C VAL A 521 -16.80 -28.01 -1.87
N ARG A 522 -17.15 -27.57 -0.67
CA ARG A 522 -16.29 -26.83 0.23
C ARG A 522 -16.12 -27.59 1.54
N PHE A 523 -14.88 -27.71 1.97
CA PHE A 523 -14.50 -28.24 3.28
C PHE A 523 -14.19 -27.04 4.17
N ASP A 524 -14.88 -26.96 5.30
CA ASP A 524 -14.72 -25.92 6.30
C ASP A 524 -14.14 -26.57 7.58
N GLY A 525 -13.22 -25.87 8.24
CA GLY A 525 -12.66 -26.25 9.53
C GLY A 525 -12.67 -25.06 10.45
N ARG A 526 -13.16 -25.24 11.68
CA ARG A 526 -13.21 -24.19 12.69
C ARG A 526 -12.50 -24.65 13.95
N LEU A 527 -11.66 -23.81 14.51
CA LEU A 527 -10.94 -24.04 15.76
C LEU A 527 -11.24 -22.90 16.73
N PHE A 528 -11.87 -23.22 17.85
CA PHE A 528 -12.02 -22.31 18.97
C PHE A 528 -10.99 -22.66 20.04
N THR A 529 -10.40 -21.64 20.67
CA THR A 529 -9.58 -21.83 21.86
C THR A 529 -9.63 -20.62 22.80
N CYS A 530 -9.69 -20.88 24.11
CA CYS A 530 -9.40 -19.88 25.14
C CYS A 530 -7.87 -19.70 25.23
N LEU A 531 -7.36 -18.46 25.20
CA LEU A 531 -5.92 -18.20 25.22
C LEU A 531 -5.43 -17.61 26.53
N LEU A 532 -6.05 -16.52 26.98
CA LEU A 532 -5.55 -15.72 28.10
C LEU A 532 -6.41 -15.88 29.37
N ARG A 533 -7.47 -16.68 29.29
CA ARG A 533 -8.35 -16.98 30.42
C ARG A 533 -8.77 -18.44 30.44
N ASP A 534 -9.22 -18.88 31.61
CA ASP A 534 -9.91 -20.15 31.76
C ASP A 534 -11.27 -20.14 31.03
N PRO A 535 -11.77 -21.31 30.61
CA PRO A 535 -13.01 -21.40 29.87
C PRO A 535 -14.17 -21.09 30.82
N ARG A 536 -15.15 -20.30 30.35
CA ARG A 536 -16.37 -20.05 31.12
C ARG A 536 -17.16 -21.37 31.22
N LEU A 537 -18.08 -21.47 32.19
CA LEU A 537 -18.81 -22.72 32.44
C LEU A 537 -19.61 -23.23 31.21
N TRP A 538 -20.00 -22.31 30.32
CA TRP A 538 -20.70 -22.59 29.07
C TRP A 538 -19.78 -22.75 27.85
N GLU A 539 -18.46 -22.79 28.05
CA GLU A 539 -17.46 -22.92 26.99
C GLU A 539 -16.63 -24.20 27.20
N GLN A 540 -15.91 -24.61 26.16
CA GLN A 540 -14.85 -25.61 26.27
C GLN A 540 -13.50 -24.92 26.04
N GLN A 541 -12.43 -25.46 26.61
CA GLN A 541 -11.08 -24.91 26.45
C GLN A 541 -10.66 -24.81 24.98
N THR A 542 -10.90 -25.87 24.21
CA THR A 542 -10.54 -25.97 22.79
C THR A 542 -11.57 -26.86 22.10
N LEU A 543 -11.98 -26.47 20.89
CA LEU A 543 -12.91 -27.24 20.07
C LEU A 543 -12.56 -27.12 18.58
N PHE A 544 -12.48 -28.25 17.90
CA PHE A 544 -12.34 -28.31 16.44
C PHE A 544 -13.61 -28.86 15.79
N LEU A 545 -14.10 -28.20 14.73
CA LEU A 545 -15.30 -28.57 13.99
C LEU A 545 -15.04 -28.59 12.49
N PRO A 546 -14.99 -29.78 11.88
CA PRO A 546 -15.04 -29.92 10.44
C PRO A 546 -16.51 -29.83 9.96
N SER A 547 -16.72 -29.18 8.83
CA SER A 547 -17.99 -29.21 8.11
C SER A 547 -17.78 -29.31 6.60
N VAL A 548 -18.80 -29.80 5.91
CA VAL A 548 -18.81 -29.95 4.46
C VAL A 548 -20.01 -29.18 3.92
N ARG A 549 -19.75 -28.36 2.91
CA ARG A 549 -20.73 -27.52 2.24
C ARG A 549 -20.81 -27.85 0.77
N LEU A 550 -22.02 -28.13 0.29
CA LEU A 550 -22.33 -28.26 -1.11
C LEU A 550 -22.98 -26.96 -1.59
N MET A 551 -22.49 -26.40 -2.69
CA MET A 551 -23.03 -25.18 -3.30
C MET A 551 -23.39 -25.47 -4.75
N LEU A 552 -24.63 -25.17 -5.10
CA LEU A 552 -25.21 -25.36 -6.43
C LEU A 552 -25.60 -23.98 -6.99
N ASN A 553 -25.07 -23.63 -8.15
CA ASN A 553 -25.40 -22.43 -8.91
C ASN A 553 -26.12 -22.82 -10.22
N PHE A 554 -27.32 -22.28 -10.44
CA PHE A 554 -28.24 -22.74 -11.51
C PHE A 554 -29.21 -21.66 -12.02
#